data_AF-X1J9X9-F1
#
_entry.id   AF-X1J9X9-F1
#
_cell.length_a   1.000
_cell.length_b   1.000
_cell.length_c   1.000
_cell.angle_alpha   90.00
_cell.angle_beta   90.00
_cell.angle_gamma   90.00
#
_symmetry.space_group_name_H-M   'P 1'
#
loop_
_entity.id
_entity.type
_entity.pdbx_description
1 polymer ?
#
loop_
_entity_poly.entity_id
_entity_poly.type
_entity_poly.pdbx_seq_one_letter_code
_entity_poly.pdbx_strand_id
1 'polypeptide(L)'
;MGVLMDTHKYNDFLVSGDTLWVYGGNELLFGSTRAGLLPLLDYINRSDTCSAGTTVFDRVVGNAAALLLIRANCSEVFSPLGSKLAASTLDSYAVEYHFTEVVPYIRDHDGA
;
A
#
# COMPACT_ATOMS: atom_id res chain seq x y z
N MET A 1 -17.41 6.22 -10.02
CA MET A 1 -16.97 7.56 -9.59
C MET A 1 -15.73 7.51 -8.68
N GLY A 2 -15.47 6.41 -7.94
CA GLY A 2 -14.30 6.27 -7.03
C GLY A 2 -12.93 6.19 -7.74
N VAL A 3 -12.76 5.25 -8.67
CA VAL A 3 -11.47 4.96 -9.34
C VAL A 3 -10.74 6.19 -9.93
N LEU A 4 -11.48 7.12 -10.55
CA LEU A 4 -10.88 8.35 -11.11
C LEU A 4 -10.32 9.29 -10.03
N MET A 5 -10.97 9.34 -8.87
CA MET A 5 -10.55 10.18 -7.75
C MET A 5 -9.30 9.60 -7.09
N ASP A 6 -9.23 8.28 -6.97
CA ASP A 6 -8.06 7.61 -6.39
C ASP A 6 -6.86 7.65 -7.34
N THR A 7 -7.08 7.66 -8.66
CA THR A 7 -6.01 7.90 -9.64
C THR A 7 -5.36 9.29 -9.49
N HIS A 8 -6.14 10.35 -9.22
CA HIS A 8 -5.57 11.68 -8.98
C HIS A 8 -4.75 11.70 -7.69
N LYS A 9 -5.31 11.21 -6.58
CA LYS A 9 -4.60 11.14 -5.29
C LYS A 9 -3.33 10.29 -5.42
N TYR A 10 -3.38 9.22 -6.20
CA TYR A 10 -2.23 8.35 -6.45
C TYR A 10 -1.13 9.07 -7.25
N ASN A 11 -1.48 9.89 -8.24
CA ASN A 11 -0.50 10.73 -8.94
C ASN A 11 0.14 11.75 -7.99
N ASP A 12 -0.65 12.38 -7.10
CA ASP A 12 -0.13 13.28 -6.07
C ASP A 12 0.83 12.53 -5.13
N PHE A 13 0.50 11.30 -4.74
CA PHE A 13 1.36 10.43 -3.96
C PHE A 13 2.68 10.12 -4.69
N LEU A 14 2.64 9.80 -5.98
CA LEU A 14 3.85 9.47 -6.76
C LEU A 14 4.85 10.63 -6.82
N VAL A 15 4.37 11.87 -6.91
CA VAL A 15 5.22 13.08 -6.92
C VAL A 15 5.54 13.61 -5.52
N SER A 16 4.91 13.06 -4.48
CA SER A 16 5.23 13.38 -3.09
C SER A 16 6.60 12.82 -2.68
N GLY A 17 7.09 13.19 -1.49
CA GLY A 17 8.21 12.52 -0.82
C GLY A 17 7.77 11.35 0.08
N ASP A 18 6.48 11.06 0.13
CA ASP A 18 5.90 10.09 1.05
C ASP A 18 6.01 8.67 0.49
N THR A 19 6.12 7.72 1.42
CA THR A 19 6.28 6.30 1.16
C THR A 19 4.99 5.51 1.38
N LEU A 20 4.07 6.03 2.20
CA LEU A 20 2.77 5.43 2.47
C LEU A 20 1.70 6.50 2.69
N TRP A 21 0.55 6.38 2.01
CA TRP A 21 -0.70 7.05 2.36
C TRP A 21 -1.80 6.02 2.63
N VAL A 22 -2.65 6.25 3.64
CA VAL A 22 -3.81 5.40 3.95
C VAL A 22 -5.07 6.26 4.00
N TYR A 23 -6.06 5.88 3.20
CA TYR A 23 -7.34 6.57 3.10
C TYR A 23 -8.48 5.74 3.68
N GLY A 24 -9.39 6.43 4.38
CA GLY A 24 -10.74 5.96 4.70
C GLY A 24 -11.73 6.70 3.83
N GLY A 25 -12.13 6.10 2.70
CA GLY A 25 -12.89 6.79 1.67
C GLY A 25 -12.10 7.98 1.09
N ASN A 26 -12.53 9.20 1.39
CA ASN A 26 -11.87 10.42 0.89
C ASN A 26 -10.96 11.11 1.92
N GLU A 27 -10.90 10.62 3.14
CA GLU A 27 -10.07 11.19 4.21
C GLU A 27 -8.70 10.51 4.26
N LEU A 28 -7.63 11.30 4.25
CA LEU A 28 -6.27 10.81 4.51
C LEU A 28 -6.12 10.55 6.01
N LEU A 29 -6.17 9.27 6.41
CA LEU A 29 -6.07 8.85 7.81
C LEU A 29 -4.62 8.82 8.29
N PHE A 30 -3.68 8.52 7.39
CA PHE A 30 -2.27 8.38 7.72
C PHE A 30 -1.36 8.65 6.53
N GLY A 31 -0.23 9.31 6.78
CA GLY A 31 0.85 9.52 5.82
C GLY A 31 2.20 9.34 6.48
N SER A 32 3.21 8.89 5.72
CA SER A 32 4.57 8.67 6.23
C SER A 32 5.62 8.80 5.14
N THR A 33 6.82 9.21 5.55
CA THR A 33 8.05 9.24 4.73
C THR A 33 9.05 8.15 5.15
N ARG A 34 8.71 7.29 6.11
CA ARG A 34 9.65 6.27 6.63
C ARG A 34 9.85 5.14 5.62
N ALA A 35 11.02 4.51 5.66
CA ALA A 35 11.37 3.45 4.72
C ALA A 35 10.84 2.06 5.13
N GLY A 36 10.76 1.17 4.14
CA GLY A 36 10.44 -0.24 4.33
C GLY A 36 9.05 -0.47 4.93
N LEU A 37 8.96 -1.41 5.87
CA LEU A 37 7.68 -1.81 6.48
C LEU A 37 7.23 -0.90 7.63
N LEU A 38 8.09 0.04 8.06
CA LEU A 38 7.84 0.87 9.24
C LEU A 38 6.55 1.70 9.14
N PRO A 39 6.22 2.36 8.00
CA PRO A 39 4.96 3.07 7.85
C PRO A 39 3.71 2.22 8.14
N LEU A 40 3.67 0.98 7.63
CA LEU A 40 2.53 0.08 7.82
C LEU A 40 2.42 -0.39 9.28
N LEU A 41 3.55 -0.69 9.92
CA LEU A 41 3.59 -1.02 11.34
C LEU A 41 3.12 0.15 12.21
N ASP A 42 3.59 1.37 11.91
CA ASP A 42 3.18 2.58 12.62
C ASP A 42 1.67 2.81 12.48
N TYR A 43 1.11 2.61 11.29
CA TYR A 43 -0.34 2.72 11.04
C TYR A 43 -1.13 1.70 11.85
N ILE A 44 -0.76 0.42 11.76
CA ILE A 44 -1.45 -0.69 12.47
C ILE A 44 -1.41 -0.47 13.99
N ASN A 45 -0.30 0.05 14.52
CA ASN A 45 -0.13 0.29 15.96
C ASN A 45 -0.89 1.53 16.47
N ARG A 46 -1.28 2.46 15.58
CA ARG A 46 -2.04 3.68 15.93
C ARG A 46 -3.55 3.49 15.82
N SER A 47 -4.01 2.56 15.00
CA SER A 47 -5.44 2.36 14.76
C SER A 47 -6.06 1.47 15.86
N ASP A 48 -6.68 2.09 16.87
CA ASP A 48 -7.48 1.38 17.89
C ASP A 48 -8.76 0.75 17.28
N THR A 49 -9.14 1.18 16.08
CA THR A 49 -10.23 0.60 15.30
C THR A 49 -9.80 0.55 13.84
N CYS A 50 -9.67 -0.65 13.26
CA CYS A 50 -9.56 -0.76 11.80
C CYS A 50 -10.87 -0.23 11.20
N SER A 51 -10.81 0.91 10.52
CA SER A 51 -11.90 1.37 9.68
C SER A 51 -12.21 0.27 8.64
N ALA A 52 -13.49 0.10 8.32
CA ALA A 52 -13.90 -0.89 7.33
C ALA A 52 -13.41 -0.45 5.94
N GLY A 53 -12.49 -1.23 5.34
CA GLY A 53 -11.97 -1.06 3.98
C GLY A 53 -11.15 0.21 3.78
N THR A 54 -9.82 0.10 3.79
CA THR A 54 -8.92 1.22 3.47
C THR A 54 -8.31 1.10 2.07
N THR A 55 -8.12 2.26 1.42
CA THR A 55 -7.31 2.39 0.22
C THR A 55 -5.90 2.82 0.62
N VAL A 56 -4.90 2.06 0.21
CA VAL A 56 -3.50 2.31 0.57
C VAL A 56 -2.67 2.63 -0.67
N PHE A 57 -1.83 3.65 -0.59
CA PHE A 57 -0.80 3.91 -1.58
C PHE A 57 0.56 3.63 -0.95
N ASP A 58 1.35 2.76 -1.58
CA ASP A 58 2.68 2.36 -1.11
C ASP A 58 3.67 2.42 -2.28
N ARG A 59 4.93 2.79 -2.02
CA ARG A 59 5.97 2.82 -3.06
C ARG A 59 6.38 1.44 -3.53
N VAL A 60 6.42 0.45 -2.64
CA VAL A 60 6.94 -0.88 -2.96
C VAL A 60 6.20 -1.95 -2.16
N VAL A 61 5.45 -2.81 -2.86
CA VAL A 61 4.69 -3.89 -2.23
C VAL A 61 5.38 -5.25 -2.43
N GLY A 62 6.24 -5.60 -1.47
CA GLY A 62 6.73 -6.96 -1.26
C GLY A 62 5.73 -7.84 -0.50
N ASN A 63 5.99 -9.14 -0.40
CA ASN A 63 5.06 -10.05 0.29
C ASN A 63 4.85 -9.71 1.77
N ALA A 64 5.89 -9.22 2.45
CA ALA A 64 5.75 -8.77 3.84
C ALA A 64 4.80 -7.56 3.95
N ALA A 65 4.90 -6.60 3.01
CA ALA A 65 3.97 -5.47 2.94
C ALA A 65 2.55 -5.94 2.65
N ALA A 66 2.35 -6.88 1.72
CA ALA A 66 1.04 -7.48 1.42
C ALA A 66 0.36 -8.07 2.67
N LEU A 67 1.09 -8.82 3.49
CA LEU A 67 0.56 -9.37 4.75
C LEU A 67 0.20 -8.28 5.76
N LEU A 68 0.98 -7.21 5.84
CA LEU A 68 0.67 -6.06 6.71
C LEU A 68 -0.55 -5.28 6.21
N LEU A 69 -0.73 -5.13 4.90
CA LEU A 69 -1.92 -4.51 4.31
C LEU A 69 -3.19 -5.28 4.68
N ILE A 70 -3.15 -6.61 4.60
CA ILE A 70 -4.24 -7.48 5.06
C ILE A 70 -4.52 -7.25 6.55
N ARG A 71 -3.46 -7.22 7.37
CA ARG A 71 -3.57 -6.96 8.82
C ARG A 71 -4.13 -5.57 9.15
N ALA A 72 -3.94 -4.62 8.24
CA ALA A 72 -4.44 -3.25 8.29
C ALA A 72 -5.87 -3.09 7.74
N ASN A 73 -6.54 -4.19 7.35
CA ASN A 73 -7.88 -4.19 6.75
C ASN A 73 -7.95 -3.37 5.44
N CYS A 74 -6.87 -3.40 4.66
CA CYS A 74 -6.80 -2.79 3.33
C CYS A 74 -7.72 -3.55 2.36
N SER A 75 -8.54 -2.82 1.62
CA SER A 75 -9.39 -3.35 0.55
C SER A 75 -8.77 -3.15 -0.84
N GLU A 76 -7.95 -2.11 -0.99
CA GLU A 76 -7.35 -1.74 -2.27
C GLU A 76 -5.98 -1.11 -2.05
N VAL A 77 -4.97 -1.55 -2.83
CA VAL A 77 -3.61 -0.99 -2.78
C VAL A 77 -3.12 -0.54 -4.16
N PHE A 78 -2.53 0.65 -4.21
CA PHE A 78 -1.84 1.16 -5.40
C PHE A 78 -0.34 1.23 -5.14
N SER A 79 0.46 0.76 -6.10
CA SER A 79 1.91 0.81 -5.99
C SER A 79 2.59 0.86 -7.34
N PRO A 80 3.66 1.65 -7.51
CA PRO A 80 4.39 1.63 -8.77
C PRO A 80 5.15 0.31 -8.94
N LEU A 81 5.46 -0.41 -7.85
CA LEU A 81 6.23 -1.64 -7.88
C LEU A 81 5.67 -2.70 -6.90
N GLY A 82 5.25 -3.84 -7.44
CA GLY A 82 4.84 -5.01 -6.66
C GLY A 82 5.68 -6.25 -6.97
N SER A 83 5.73 -7.21 -6.05
CA SER A 83 6.30 -8.55 -6.35
C SER A 83 5.22 -9.55 -6.76
N LYS A 84 5.60 -10.57 -7.54
CA LYS A 84 4.70 -11.69 -7.90
C LYS A 84 4.10 -12.38 -6.67
N LEU A 85 4.91 -12.54 -5.63
CA LEU A 85 4.45 -13.14 -4.38
C LEU A 85 3.46 -12.23 -3.65
N ALA A 86 3.68 -10.92 -3.66
CA ALA A 86 2.71 -9.97 -3.13
C ALA A 86 1.37 -10.00 -3.88
N ALA A 87 1.39 -9.99 -5.22
CA ALA A 87 0.19 -10.09 -6.05
C ALA A 87 -0.61 -11.36 -5.71
N SER A 88 0.07 -12.51 -5.68
CA SER A 88 -0.57 -13.79 -5.31
C SER A 88 -1.17 -13.78 -3.90
N THR A 89 -0.51 -13.14 -2.94
CA THR A 89 -1.02 -13.00 -1.58
C THR A 89 -2.24 -12.09 -1.55
N LEU A 90 -2.21 -10.92 -2.20
CA LEU A 90 -3.34 -9.99 -2.25
C LEU A 90 -4.57 -10.62 -2.92
N ASP A 91 -4.37 -11.34 -4.03
CA ASP A 91 -5.43 -12.12 -4.70
C ASP A 91 -6.06 -13.15 -3.77
N SER A 92 -5.24 -13.88 -3.00
CA SER A 92 -5.70 -14.93 -2.09
C SER A 92 -6.55 -14.40 -0.92
N TYR A 93 -6.39 -13.12 -0.59
CA TYR A 93 -7.13 -12.43 0.47
C TYR A 93 -8.16 -11.42 -0.07
N ALA A 94 -8.42 -11.44 -1.38
CA ALA A 94 -9.38 -10.55 -2.06
C ALA A 94 -9.11 -9.05 -1.83
N VAL A 95 -7.84 -8.67 -1.77
CA VAL A 95 -7.40 -7.27 -1.76
C VAL A 95 -7.14 -6.85 -3.20
N GLU A 96 -7.86 -5.83 -3.69
CA GLU A 96 -7.63 -5.27 -5.02
C GLU A 96 -6.26 -4.60 -5.08
N TYR A 97 -5.52 -4.79 -6.17
CA TYR A 97 -4.21 -4.17 -6.33
C TYR A 97 -3.99 -3.59 -7.71
N HIS A 98 -3.29 -2.45 -7.72
CA HIS A 98 -2.94 -1.72 -8.93
C HIS A 98 -1.44 -1.52 -8.94
N PHE A 99 -0.74 -2.45 -9.59
CA PHE A 99 0.71 -2.39 -9.76
C PHE A 99 1.09 -1.90 -11.14
N THR A 100 1.91 -0.85 -11.22
CA THR A 100 2.47 -0.39 -12.50
C THR A 100 3.47 -1.42 -13.04
N GLU A 101 4.36 -1.92 -12.18
CA GLU A 101 5.33 -2.98 -12.51
C GLU A 101 5.22 -4.15 -11.52
N VAL A 102 5.31 -5.38 -12.03
CA VAL A 102 5.37 -6.60 -11.22
C VAL A 102 6.68 -7.34 -11.48
N VAL A 103 7.51 -7.46 -10.44
CA VAL A 103 8.81 -8.15 -10.48
C VAL A 103 8.77 -9.50 -9.75
N PRO A 104 9.68 -10.45 -10.05
CA PRO A 104 9.72 -11.73 -9.33
C PRO A 104 9.90 -11.58 -7.81
N TYR A 105 10.76 -10.67 -7.37
CA TYR A 105 11.03 -10.36 -5.96
C TYR A 105 11.50 -8.91 -5.83
N ILE A 106 11.13 -8.27 -4.71
CA ILE A 106 11.68 -6.97 -4.35
C ILE A 106 13.13 -7.18 -3.90
N ARG A 107 14.03 -6.34 -4.41
CA ARG A 107 15.44 -6.30 -4.00
C ARG A 107 15.68 -4.96 -3.32
N ASP A 108 16.48 -4.96 -2.26
CA ASP A 108 17.01 -3.71 -1.73
C ASP A 108 17.95 -3.08 -2.76
N HIS A 109 18.23 -1.78 -2.56
CA HIS A 109 19.15 -1.02 -3.41
C HIS A 109 20.54 -1.67 -3.54
N ASP A 110 20.94 -2.49 -2.56
CA ASP A 110 22.22 -3.22 -2.53
C ASP A 110 22.15 -4.64 -3.11
N GLY A 111 20.99 -5.08 -3.61
CA GLY A 111 20.85 -6.34 -4.34
C GLY A 111 21.00 -7.64 -3.53
N ALA A 112 20.99 -7.55 -2.20
CA ALA A 112 21.00 -8.72 -1.30
C ALA A 112 19.59 -9.32 -1.12
#